data_AF-A0A4U2Z383-F1
#
_entry.id   AF-A0A4U2Z383-F1
#
_cell.length_a   1.000
_cell.length_b   1.000
_cell.length_c   1.000
_cell.angle_alpha   90.00
_cell.angle_beta   90.00
_cell.angle_gamma   90.00
#
_symmetry.space_group_name_H-M   'P 1'
#
loop_
_entity.id
_entity.type
_entity.pdbx_description
1 polymer ?
#
loop_
_entity_poly.entity_id
_entity_poly.type
_entity_poly.pdbx_seq_one_letter_code
_entity_poly.pdbx_strand_id
1 'polypeptide(L)'
;MVNIVKSTEYCDILKQVKVQDGENVYAIEEIYVKGLKRIEVRFAWYKINENGVLRYIKNALDLEKESLFELLKMSIDEGIFAKEQFQALSK
;
A
#
# COMPACT_ATOMS: atom_id res chain seq x y z
N MET A 1 -19.54 7.94 9.93
CA MET A 1 -19.14 6.57 10.28
C MET A 1 -17.89 6.24 9.48
N VAL A 2 -16.81 5.76 10.12
CA VAL A 2 -15.62 5.30 9.38
C VAL A 2 -15.97 3.96 8.75
N ASN A 3 -15.87 3.84 7.44
CA ASN A 3 -16.11 2.58 6.74
C ASN A 3 -14.85 1.71 6.85
N ILE A 4 -14.95 0.56 7.53
CA ILE A 4 -13.81 -0.35 7.70
C ILE A 4 -13.91 -1.41 6.60
N VAL A 5 -12.96 -1.40 5.67
CA VAL A 5 -12.87 -2.37 4.58
C VAL A 5 -12.56 -3.75 5.13
N LYS A 6 -11.62 -3.83 6.08
CA LYS A 6 -11.24 -5.09 6.74
C LYS A 6 -10.58 -4.80 8.09
N SER A 7 -11.07 -5.44 9.15
CA SER A 7 -10.44 -5.38 10.47
C SER A 7 -9.55 -6.60 10.69
N THR A 8 -8.41 -6.40 11.34
CA THR A 8 -7.52 -7.46 11.83
C THR A 8 -7.21 -7.21 13.31
N GLU A 9 -6.51 -8.14 13.96
CA GLU A 9 -6.05 -7.96 15.34
C GLU A 9 -5.14 -6.72 15.49
N TYR A 10 -4.25 -6.50 14.52
CA TYR A 10 -3.24 -5.44 14.56
C TYR A 10 -3.75 -4.07 14.06
N CYS A 11 -4.49 -4.05 12.95
CA CYS A 11 -4.95 -2.82 12.31
C CYS A 11 -6.33 -2.95 11.67
N ASP A 12 -6.95 -1.81 11.42
CA ASP A 12 -8.14 -1.68 10.57
C ASP A 12 -7.75 -1.08 9.23
N ILE A 13 -8.13 -1.71 8.13
CA ILE A 13 -7.99 -1.15 6.77
C ILE A 13 -9.19 -0.24 6.54
N LEU A 14 -8.94 1.05 6.39
CA LEU A 14 -9.94 2.09 6.20
C LEU A 14 -10.20 2.37 4.72
N LYS A 15 -9.12 2.39 3.92
CA LYS A 15 -9.17 2.52 2.47
C LYS A 15 -8.16 1.58 1.85
N GLN A 16 -8.46 1.10 0.65
CA GLN A 16 -7.62 0.14 -0.05
C GLN A 16 -7.83 0.31 -1.56
N VAL A 17 -6.74 0.50 -2.28
CA VAL A 17 -6.69 0.32 -3.74
C VAL A 17 -5.88 -0.92 -4.04
N LYS A 18 -6.24 -1.65 -5.11
CA LYS A 18 -5.53 -2.87 -5.54
C LYS A 18 -5.31 -2.87 -7.03
N VAL A 19 -4.15 -3.38 -7.43
CA VAL A 19 -3.84 -3.75 -8.81
C VAL A 19 -3.45 -5.23 -8.80
N GLN A 20 -4.02 -6.01 -9.71
CA GLN A 20 -3.69 -7.42 -9.87
C GLN A 20 -2.85 -7.60 -11.14
N ASP A 21 -1.77 -8.37 -11.02
CA ASP A 21 -0.92 -8.83 -12.11
C ASP A 21 -0.67 -10.34 -11.96
N GLY A 22 -1.39 -11.13 -12.77
CA GLY A 22 -1.42 -12.58 -12.65
C GLY A 22 -1.87 -13.03 -11.25
N GLU A 23 -1.00 -13.76 -10.56
CA GLU A 23 -1.21 -14.22 -9.18
C GLU A 23 -0.87 -13.16 -8.12
N ASN A 24 -0.30 -12.02 -8.50
CA ASN A 24 0.12 -10.99 -7.57
C ASN A 24 -0.95 -9.91 -7.44
N VAL A 25 -1.20 -9.46 -6.22
CA VAL A 25 -2.09 -8.34 -5.92
C VAL A 25 -1.33 -7.33 -5.06
N TYR A 26 -1.09 -6.17 -5.63
CA TYR A 26 -0.44 -5.04 -4.98
C TYR A 26 -1.50 -4.08 -4.46
N ALA A 27 -1.31 -3.54 -3.27
CA ALA A 27 -2.27 -2.65 -2.64
C ALA A 27 -1.59 -1.48 -1.92
N ILE A 28 -2.22 -0.30 -1.99
CA ILE A 28 -1.94 0.81 -1.09
C ILE A 28 -3.13 0.93 -0.16
N GLU A 29 -2.85 0.96 1.14
CA GLU A 29 -3.86 0.91 2.19
C GLU A 29 -3.67 2.07 3.17
N GLU A 30 -4.76 2.75 3.49
CA GLU A 30 -4.84 3.62 4.67
C GLU A 30 -5.32 2.74 5.83
N ILE A 31 -4.50 2.61 6.86
CA ILE A 31 -4.76 1.72 7.99
C ILE A 31 -4.75 2.49 9.31
N TYR A 32 -5.61 2.10 10.24
CA TYR A 32 -5.52 2.51 11.63
C TYR A 32 -4.80 1.42 12.43
N VAL A 33 -3.64 1.74 12.99
CA VAL A 33 -2.85 0.81 13.81
C VAL A 33 -3.32 0.88 15.25
N LYS A 34 -3.94 -0.20 15.76
CA LYS A 34 -4.63 -0.20 17.05
C LYS A 34 -3.69 0.02 18.23
N GLY A 35 -2.54 -0.66 18.24
CA GLY A 35 -1.56 -0.53 19.32
C GLY A 35 -0.89 0.84 19.39
N LEU A 36 -0.73 1.51 18.24
CA LEU A 36 -0.08 2.82 18.14
C LEU A 36 -1.09 3.99 18.08
N LYS A 37 -2.39 3.69 17.94
CA LYS A 37 -3.49 4.65 17.85
C LYS A 37 -3.26 5.74 16.80
N ARG A 38 -2.75 5.37 15.62
CA ARG A 38 -2.46 6.32 14.53
C ARG A 38 -2.84 5.75 13.17
N ILE A 39 -3.00 6.66 12.21
CA ILE A 39 -3.19 6.33 10.80
C ILE A 39 -1.83 6.16 10.14
N GLU A 40 -1.68 5.10 9.35
CA GLU A 40 -0.50 4.82 8.54
C GLU A 40 -0.90 4.50 7.11
N VAL A 41 0.03 4.68 6.17
CA VAL A 41 -0.11 4.19 4.80
C VAL A 41 0.80 2.98 4.64
N ARG A 42 0.22 1.88 4.18
CA ARG A 42 0.92 0.61 3.96
C ARG A 42 0.86 0.24 2.49
N PHE A 43 2.01 -0.11 1.92
CA PHE A 43 2.06 -0.93 0.72
C PHE A 43 1.98 -2.40 1.12
N ALA A 44 0.99 -3.10 0.58
CA ALA A 44 0.74 -4.50 0.84
C ALA A 44 0.85 -5.29 -0.47
N TRP A 45 1.47 -6.46 -0.40
CA TRP A 45 1.48 -7.43 -1.50
C TRP A 45 0.78 -8.70 -1.03
N TYR A 46 -0.08 -9.23 -1.88
CA TYR A 46 -0.75 -10.50 -1.68
C TYR A 46 -0.43 -11.40 -2.88
N LYS A 47 -0.30 -12.69 -2.60
CA LYS A 47 -0.28 -13.71 -3.64
C LYS A 47 -1.59 -14.50 -3.62
N ILE A 48 -2.24 -14.63 -4.75
CA ILE A 48 -3.40 -15.49 -4.97
C ILE A 48 -2.88 -16.92 -5.12
N ASN A 49 -3.39 -17.85 -4.33
CA ASN A 49 -3.09 -19.27 -4.53
C ASN A 49 -4.03 -19.90 -5.57
N GLU A 50 -3.77 -21.15 -5.94
CA GLU A 50 -4.57 -21.92 -6.91
C GLU A 50 -6.08 -22.00 -6.57
N ASN A 51 -6.43 -21.78 -5.29
CA ASN A 51 -7.81 -21.77 -4.79
C ASN A 51 -8.44 -20.36 -4.73
N GLY A 52 -7.78 -19.34 -5.28
CA GLY A 52 -8.28 -17.96 -5.30
C GLY A 52 -8.13 -17.21 -3.97
N VAL A 53 -7.43 -17.77 -2.98
CA VAL A 53 -7.27 -17.16 -1.66
C VAL A 53 -6.07 -16.21 -1.66
N LEU A 54 -6.31 -14.98 -1.19
CA LEU A 54 -5.26 -13.97 -1.00
C LEU A 54 -4.41 -14.27 0.24
N ARG A 55 -3.12 -14.52 0.02
CA ARG A 55 -2.12 -14.64 1.08
C ARG A 55 -1.30 -13.36 1.17
N TYR A 56 -1.37 -12.67 2.31
CA TYR A 56 -0.52 -11.50 2.57
C TYR A 56 0.95 -11.92 2.64
N ILE A 57 1.80 -11.22 1.90
CA ILE A 57 3.24 -11.39 1.92
C ILE A 57 3.83 -10.30 2.83
N LYS A 58 4.48 -10.73 3.90
CA LYS A 58 5.20 -9.82 4.80
C LYS A 58 6.41 -9.23 4.05
N ASN A 59 6.72 -7.95 4.30
CA ASN A 59 7.86 -7.23 3.71
C ASN A 59 7.78 -7.08 2.18
N ALA A 60 6.60 -6.70 1.68
CA ALA A 60 6.31 -6.50 0.27
C ALA A 60 7.13 -5.42 -0.46
N LEU A 61 7.99 -4.70 0.25
CA LEU A 61 8.68 -3.51 -0.26
C LEU A 61 10.18 -3.52 0.07
N ASP A 62 10.78 -4.70 0.19
CA ASP A 62 12.23 -4.86 0.12
C ASP A 62 12.65 -4.70 -1.35
N LEU A 63 12.58 -3.45 -1.83
CA LEU A 63 13.00 -3.04 -3.17
C LEU A 63 14.42 -2.46 -3.09
N GLU A 64 15.20 -2.72 -4.12
CA GLU A 64 16.42 -1.96 -4.35
C GLU A 64 16.06 -0.47 -4.48
N LYS A 65 16.92 0.40 -3.95
CA LYS A 65 16.65 1.84 -3.80
C LYS A 65 16.20 2.45 -5.13
N GLU A 66 16.87 2.09 -6.21
CA GLU A 66 16.64 2.55 -7.58
C GLU A 66 15.23 2.17 -8.06
N SER A 67 14.81 0.94 -7.79
CA SER A 67 13.47 0.45 -8.14
C SER A 67 12.38 1.19 -7.38
N LEU A 68 12.59 1.49 -6.11
CA LEU A 68 11.64 2.29 -5.32
C LEU A 68 11.54 3.73 -5.85
N PHE A 69 12.68 4.35 -6.20
CA PHE A 69 12.71 5.70 -6.76
C PHE A 69 12.02 5.79 -8.12
N GLU A 70 12.19 4.79 -8.98
CA GLU A 70 11.51 4.73 -10.27
C GLU A 70 9.99 4.60 -10.11
N LEU A 71 9.53 3.77 -9.18
CA LEU A 71 8.11 3.60 -8.87
C LEU A 71 7.47 4.89 -8.33
N LEU A 72 8.20 5.62 -7.48
CA LEU A 72 7.78 6.94 -7.00
C LEU A 72 7.75 7.98 -8.13
N LYS A 73 8.71 7.95 -9.06
CA LYS A 73 8.71 8.85 -10.22
C LYS A 73 7.50 8.58 -11.13
N MET A 74 7.27 7.33 -11.51
CA MET A 74 6.15 6.93 -12.37
C MET A 74 4.79 7.30 -11.74
N SER A 75 4.65 7.14 -10.43
CA SER A 75 3.40 7.51 -9.74
C SER A 75 3.13 9.02 -9.71
N ILE A 76 4.16 9.87 -9.79
CA ILE A 76 3.97 11.32 -9.96
C ILE A 76 3.59 11.65 -11.41
N ASP A 77 4.27 11.03 -12.38
CA ASP A 77 4.02 11.26 -13.81
C ASP A 77 2.58 10.84 -14.20
N GLU A 78 2.07 9.77 -13.60
CA GLU A 78 0.69 9.30 -13.75
C GLU A 78 -0.33 10.05 -12.85
N GLY A 79 0.12 11.04 -12.07
CA GLY A 79 -0.74 11.88 -11.23
C GLY A 79 -1.34 11.18 -10.00
N ILE A 80 -0.81 10.02 -9.60
CA ILE A 80 -1.21 9.30 -8.38
C ILE A 80 -0.79 10.09 -7.14
N PHE A 81 0.38 10.72 -7.19
CA PHE A 81 0.80 11.71 -6.22
C PHE A 81 0.88 13.10 -6.87
N ALA A 82 0.47 14.12 -6.12
CA ALA A 82 0.61 15.49 -6.57
C ALA A 82 2.09 15.89 -6.51
N LYS A 83 2.60 16.50 -7.57
CA LYS A 83 4.01 16.89 -7.69
C LYS A 83 4.44 17.82 -6.56
N GLU A 84 3.53 18.67 -6.08
CA GLU A 84 3.72 19.63 -5.01
C GLU A 84 4.03 18.93 -3.67
N GLN A 85 3.46 17.74 -3.45
CA GLN A 85 3.70 16.95 -2.24
C GLN A 85 5.15 16.45 -2.16
N PHE A 86 5.76 16.14 -3.31
CA PHE A 86 7.15 15.69 -3.37
C PHE A 86 8.16 16.83 -3.37
N GLN A 87 7.81 17.98 -3.96
CA GLN A 87 8.66 19.18 -3.89
C GLN A 87 8.87 19.67 -2.46
N ALA A 88 7.84 19.52 -1.60
CA ALA A 88 7.90 19.85 -0.19
C ALA A 88 8.84 18.94 0.63
N LEU A 89 9.23 17.77 0.10
CA LEU A 89 10.14 16.82 0.78
C LEU A 89 11.62 17.23 0.68
N SER A 90 11.97 18.22 -0.14
CA SER A 90 13.35 18.68 -0.35
C SER A 90 13.78 19.84 0.57
N LYS A 91 12.96 20.19 1.58
CA LYS A 91 13.28 21.19 2.60
C LYS A 91 13.81 20.57 3.88
#